data_AF-A0A0D3JB57-F1
#
_entry.id   AF-A0A0D3JB57-F1
#
_cell.length_a   1.000
_cell.length_b   1.000
_cell.length_c   1.000
_cell.angle_alpha   90.00
_cell.angle_beta   90.00
_cell.angle_gamma   90.00
#
_symmetry.space_group_name_H-M   'P 1'
#
loop_
_entity.id
_entity.type
_entity.pdbx_description
1 polymer ?
#
loop_
_entity_poly.entity_id
_entity_poly.type
_entity_poly.pdbx_seq_one_letter_code
_entity_poly.pdbx_strand_id
1 'polypeptide(L)'
;MEDLIFLDLKKPSKADLQKGLWAFISISYSREQADSHMPAIGEVHSLRESSRQISLKALSDANADDSVGLLARYARLLTSMGSRFGTAVDEALRRTEAQLAFTWNDALRPEAKCTLSQLGFERACAMFNLAAALSYRATIQNTADADGLRAACQDFQHAAGCLDAAVGSAAGTRWATYKGLTLDVRPAAFEGFRALMLAQAPLPAALFGAEPALC
;
A
#
# COMPACT_ATOMS: atom_id res chain seq x y z
N MET A 1 16.07 -4.90 24.79
CA MET A 1 15.87 -4.57 23.37
C MET A 1 14.48 -5.07 23.07
N GLU A 2 13.51 -4.19 22.90
CA GLU A 2 12.17 -4.61 22.49
C GLU A 2 12.30 -5.04 21.02
N ASP A 3 11.97 -6.30 20.72
CA ASP A 3 11.98 -6.80 19.36
C ASP A 3 10.76 -6.21 18.63
N LEU A 4 10.98 -5.07 17.97
CA LEU A 4 9.98 -4.43 17.12
C LEU A 4 9.69 -5.32 15.90
N ILE A 5 8.42 -5.37 15.51
CA ILE A 5 7.87 -6.20 14.45
C ILE A 5 7.50 -5.32 13.25
N PHE A 6 8.04 -5.65 12.08
CA PHE A 6 7.63 -5.07 10.81
C PHE A 6 6.83 -6.09 9.98
N LEU A 7 6.09 -5.60 8.98
CA LEU A 7 5.35 -6.43 8.03
C LEU A 7 6.21 -6.74 6.80
N ASP A 8 6.09 -7.95 6.27
CA ASP A 8 6.70 -8.31 4.99
C ASP A 8 6.00 -7.60 3.82
N LEU A 9 6.75 -7.29 2.76
CA LEU A 9 6.15 -6.71 1.55
C LEU A 9 5.50 -7.78 0.67
N LYS A 10 4.31 -7.46 0.18
CA LYS A 10 3.65 -8.22 -0.91
C LYS A 10 4.42 -8.05 -2.21
N LYS A 11 4.36 -9.07 -3.06
CA LYS A 11 5.02 -9.07 -4.37
C LYS A 11 3.99 -8.90 -5.49
N PRO A 12 4.02 -7.80 -6.25
CA PRO A 12 3.18 -7.63 -7.41
C PRO A 12 3.77 -8.32 -8.64
N SER A 13 2.90 -8.88 -9.48
CA SER A 13 3.26 -9.32 -10.84
C SER A 13 3.20 -8.16 -11.84
N LYS A 14 3.77 -8.38 -13.02
CA LYS A 14 3.64 -7.46 -14.16
C LYS A 14 2.16 -7.30 -14.54
N ALA A 15 1.74 -6.07 -14.79
CA ALA A 15 0.41 -5.73 -15.30
C ALA A 15 0.55 -4.53 -16.23
N ASP A 16 -0.10 -4.60 -17.40
CA ASP A 16 0.00 -3.56 -18.41
C ASP A 16 -1.01 -2.43 -18.14
N LEU A 17 -0.62 -1.55 -17.21
CA LEU A 17 -1.43 -0.39 -16.82
C LEU A 17 -1.59 0.59 -18.00
N GLN A 18 -0.60 0.65 -18.89
CA GLN A 18 -0.60 1.55 -20.03
C GLN A 18 -1.68 1.16 -21.04
N LYS A 19 -1.72 -0.11 -21.45
CA LYS A 19 -2.75 -0.64 -22.35
C LYS A 19 -4.16 -0.45 -21.76
N GLY A 20 -4.34 -0.76 -20.48
CA GLY A 20 -5.66 -0.68 -19.85
C GLY A 20 -6.17 0.75 -19.69
N LEU A 21 -5.32 1.70 -19.28
CA LEU A 21 -5.71 3.11 -19.16
C LEU A 21 -5.98 3.75 -20.52
N TRP A 22 -5.17 3.44 -21.54
CA TRP A 22 -5.43 3.91 -22.91
C TRP A 22 -6.76 3.37 -23.44
N ALA A 23 -7.04 2.08 -23.22
CA ALA A 23 -8.31 1.48 -23.62
C ALA A 23 -9.49 2.09 -22.87
N PHE A 24 -9.36 2.35 -21.57
CA PHE A 24 -10.39 3.01 -20.77
C PHE A 24 -10.73 4.40 -21.32
N ILE A 25 -9.71 5.22 -21.61
CA ILE A 25 -9.91 6.57 -22.15
C ILE A 25 -10.51 6.51 -23.56
N SER A 26 -10.03 5.57 -24.38
CA SER A 26 -10.54 5.36 -25.74
C SER A 26 -12.03 5.00 -25.77
N ILE A 27 -12.48 4.17 -24.82
CA ILE A 27 -13.88 3.74 -24.72
C ILE A 27 -14.76 4.82 -24.09
N SER A 28 -14.24 5.51 -23.06
CA SER A 28 -15.04 6.44 -22.26
C SER A 28 -15.11 7.84 -22.86
N TYR A 29 -14.12 8.23 -23.66
CA TYR A 29 -14.01 9.58 -24.21
C TYR A 29 -13.74 9.58 -25.72
N SER A 30 -12.52 9.26 -26.16
CA SER A 30 -12.14 9.17 -27.58
C SER A 30 -10.72 8.61 -27.73
N ARG A 31 -10.38 8.10 -28.93
CA ARG A 31 -9.02 7.59 -29.22
C ARG A 31 -8.01 8.73 -29.28
N GLU A 32 -8.40 9.87 -29.83
CA GLU A 32 -7.56 11.07 -29.94
C GLU A 32 -7.13 11.58 -28.56
N GLN A 33 -8.04 11.57 -27.58
CA GLN A 33 -7.71 11.93 -26.20
C GLN A 33 -6.83 10.87 -25.53
N ALA A 34 -7.08 9.58 -25.80
CA ALA A 34 -6.23 8.51 -25.28
C ALA A 34 -4.78 8.67 -25.77
N ASP A 35 -4.60 8.96 -27.06
CA ASP A 35 -3.30 9.21 -27.69
C ASP A 35 -2.64 10.48 -27.13
N SER A 36 -3.40 11.56 -26.96
CA SER A 36 -2.91 12.80 -26.34
C SER A 36 -2.44 12.61 -24.90
N HIS A 37 -3.01 11.66 -24.15
CA HIS A 37 -2.65 11.37 -22.77
C HIS A 37 -1.60 10.27 -22.62
N MET A 38 -1.10 9.69 -23.71
CA MET A 38 -0.09 8.62 -23.68
C MET A 38 1.15 8.93 -22.84
N PRO A 39 1.73 10.15 -22.86
CA PRO A 39 2.87 10.48 -22.00
C PRO A 39 2.55 10.30 -20.51
N ALA A 40 1.40 10.83 -20.06
CA ALA A 40 0.95 10.72 -18.67
C ALA A 40 0.62 9.28 -18.28
N ILE A 41 0.01 8.51 -19.20
CA ILE A 41 -0.24 7.08 -18.99
C ILE A 41 1.08 6.31 -18.84
N GLY A 42 2.11 6.67 -19.63
CA GLY A 42 3.45 6.10 -19.54
C GLY A 42 4.12 6.39 -18.20
N GLU A 43 3.99 7.61 -17.67
CA GLU A 43 4.48 7.96 -16.33
C GLU A 43 3.81 7.14 -15.22
N VAL A 44 2.49 6.95 -15.31
CA VAL A 44 1.71 6.12 -14.37
C VAL A 44 2.18 4.66 -14.41
N HIS A 45 2.39 4.12 -15.60
CA HIS A 45 2.93 2.77 -15.77
C HIS A 45 4.38 2.66 -15.25
N SER A 46 5.23 3.64 -15.54
CA SER A 46 6.62 3.68 -15.05
C SER A 46 6.67 3.71 -13.53
N LEU A 47 5.85 4.55 -12.88
CA LEU A 47 5.76 4.61 -11.42
C LEU A 47 5.34 3.26 -10.81
N ARG A 48 4.37 2.57 -11.42
CA ARG A 48 4.00 1.22 -11.00
C ARG A 48 5.18 0.25 -11.11
N GLU A 49 5.86 0.23 -12.25
CA GLU A 49 6.98 -0.69 -12.47
C GLU A 49 8.15 -0.42 -11.52
N SER A 50 8.44 0.85 -11.21
CA SER A 50 9.42 1.23 -10.18
C SER A 50 8.98 0.73 -8.79
N SER A 51 7.71 0.94 -8.42
CA SER A 51 7.19 0.47 -7.12
C SER A 51 7.22 -1.07 -6.99
N ARG A 52 7.03 -1.78 -8.11
CA ARG A 52 7.07 -3.26 -8.17
C ARG A 52 8.47 -3.83 -7.94
N GLN A 53 9.53 -3.07 -8.24
CA GLN A 53 10.90 -3.51 -8.03
C GLN A 53 11.32 -3.50 -6.56
N ILE A 54 10.59 -2.77 -5.71
CA ILE A 54 10.82 -2.79 -4.27
C ILE A 54 10.47 -4.17 -3.73
N SER A 55 11.41 -4.79 -3.04
CA SER A 55 11.23 -6.09 -2.42
C SER A 55 11.90 -6.12 -1.06
N LEU A 56 11.32 -6.87 -0.12
CA LEU A 56 11.84 -6.95 1.24
C LEU A 56 13.32 -7.36 1.31
N LYS A 57 13.77 -8.28 0.45
CA LYS A 57 15.18 -8.73 0.40
C LYS A 57 16.16 -7.62 0.00
N ALA A 58 15.66 -6.59 -0.67
CA ALA A 58 16.45 -5.46 -1.12
C ALA A 58 16.30 -4.24 -0.19
N LEU A 59 15.32 -4.24 0.73
CA LEU A 59 15.19 -3.16 1.71
C LEU A 59 16.37 -3.20 2.67
N SER A 60 16.95 -2.02 2.86
CA SER A 60 18.06 -1.78 3.76
C SER A 60 17.97 -0.36 4.30
N ASP A 61 18.74 -0.06 5.35
CA ASP A 61 18.79 1.27 5.97
C ASP A 61 19.11 2.36 4.95
N ALA A 62 19.91 2.05 3.94
CA ALA A 62 20.33 3.01 2.90
C ALA A 62 19.23 3.38 1.90
N ASN A 63 18.18 2.55 1.74
CA ASN A 63 17.13 2.77 0.73
C ASN A 63 15.70 2.78 1.30
N ALA A 64 15.55 2.71 2.63
CA ALA A 64 14.26 2.71 3.29
C ALA A 64 13.45 3.97 2.96
N ASP A 65 14.09 5.15 3.00
CA ASP A 65 13.43 6.43 2.69
C ASP A 65 12.97 6.54 1.24
N ASP A 66 13.84 6.17 0.30
CA ASP A 66 13.51 6.16 -1.12
C ASP A 66 12.36 5.19 -1.42
N SER A 67 12.38 4.01 -0.78
CA SER A 67 11.34 3.00 -0.92
C SER A 67 9.99 3.50 -0.39
N VAL A 68 9.97 4.12 0.80
CA VAL A 68 8.77 4.75 1.38
C VAL A 68 8.26 5.86 0.46
N GLY A 69 9.15 6.74 -0.03
CA GLY A 69 8.78 7.83 -0.92
C GLY A 69 8.16 7.35 -2.23
N LEU A 70 8.74 6.32 -2.84
CA LEU A 70 8.24 5.74 -4.09
C LEU A 70 6.88 5.04 -3.91
N LEU A 71 6.73 4.24 -2.84
CA LEU A 71 5.45 3.60 -2.50
C LEU A 71 4.36 4.62 -2.16
N ALA A 72 4.70 5.68 -1.42
CA ALA A 72 3.78 6.75 -1.08
C ALA A 72 3.27 7.48 -2.32
N ARG A 73 4.15 7.78 -3.28
CA ARG A 73 3.76 8.38 -4.57
C ARG A 73 2.79 7.48 -5.34
N TYR A 74 3.07 6.18 -5.39
CA TYR A 74 2.21 5.23 -6.08
C TYR A 74 0.83 5.06 -5.39
N ALA A 75 0.81 4.91 -4.06
CA ALA A 75 -0.43 4.83 -3.28
C ALA A 75 -1.28 6.10 -3.39
N ARG A 76 -0.64 7.28 -3.42
CA ARG A 76 -1.31 8.58 -3.66
C ARG A 76 -1.92 8.64 -5.06
N LEU A 77 -1.19 8.20 -6.08
CA LEU A 77 -1.70 8.14 -7.45
C LEU A 77 -2.95 7.26 -7.53
N LEU A 78 -2.91 6.04 -6.98
CA LEU A 78 -4.06 5.13 -6.94
C LEU A 78 -5.25 5.72 -6.17
N THR A 79 -4.99 6.44 -5.08
CA THR A 79 -6.04 7.14 -4.32
C THR A 79 -6.70 8.24 -5.13
N SER A 80 -5.91 9.03 -5.87
CA SER A 80 -6.41 10.08 -6.78
C SER A 80 -7.19 9.48 -7.96
N MET A 81 -6.73 8.36 -8.53
CA MET A 81 -7.48 7.67 -9.58
C MET A 81 -8.79 7.11 -9.07
N GLY A 82 -8.79 6.51 -7.87
CA GLY A 82 -10.00 6.01 -7.22
C GLY A 82 -11.03 7.10 -6.93
N SER A 83 -10.62 8.29 -6.52
CA SER A 83 -11.55 9.40 -6.28
C SER A 83 -12.10 10.04 -7.56
N ARG A 84 -11.33 10.02 -8.65
CA ARG A 84 -11.74 10.60 -9.94
C ARG A 84 -12.58 9.66 -10.79
N PHE A 85 -12.20 8.38 -10.85
CA PHE A 85 -12.81 7.41 -11.74
C PHE A 85 -13.70 6.38 -11.03
N GLY A 86 -13.57 6.23 -9.70
CA GLY A 86 -14.34 5.24 -8.95
C GLY A 86 -14.17 3.83 -9.52
N THR A 87 -15.28 3.17 -9.81
CA THR A 87 -15.34 1.85 -10.46
C THR A 87 -15.42 1.91 -11.99
N ALA A 88 -15.43 3.10 -12.59
CA ALA A 88 -15.65 3.27 -14.03
C ALA A 88 -14.57 2.58 -14.87
N VAL A 89 -13.32 2.59 -14.42
CA VAL A 89 -12.22 1.89 -15.11
C VAL A 89 -12.49 0.38 -15.15
N ASP A 90 -12.85 -0.19 -14.01
CA ASP A 90 -13.11 -1.62 -13.86
C ASP A 90 -14.35 -2.04 -14.69
N GLU A 91 -15.37 -1.20 -14.72
CA GLU A 91 -16.63 -1.44 -15.43
C GLU A 91 -16.49 -1.35 -16.95
N ALA A 92 -15.80 -0.31 -17.43
CA ALA A 92 -15.54 -0.11 -18.86
C ALA A 92 -14.68 -1.22 -19.45
N LEU A 93 -13.71 -1.74 -18.68
CA LEU A 93 -12.78 -2.78 -19.14
C LEU A 93 -13.27 -4.21 -18.90
N ARG A 94 -14.39 -4.42 -18.18
CA ARG A 94 -14.85 -5.75 -17.74
C ARG A 94 -15.05 -6.78 -18.86
N ARG A 95 -15.30 -6.33 -20.08
CA ARG A 95 -15.58 -7.18 -21.26
C ARG A 95 -14.64 -6.92 -22.42
N THR A 96 -13.46 -6.36 -22.15
CA THR A 96 -12.48 -6.03 -23.17
C THR A 96 -11.21 -6.87 -22.99
N GLU A 97 -10.46 -7.05 -24.08
CA GLU A 97 -9.14 -7.69 -24.06
C GLU A 97 -8.06 -6.82 -23.37
N ALA A 98 -8.43 -5.61 -22.95
CA ALA A 98 -7.60 -4.68 -22.21
C ALA A 98 -7.95 -4.64 -20.72
N GLN A 99 -8.65 -5.68 -20.22
CA GLN A 99 -8.94 -5.82 -18.80
C GLN A 99 -7.67 -5.75 -17.96
N LEU A 100 -7.59 -4.76 -17.08
CA LEU A 100 -6.49 -4.64 -16.13
C LEU A 100 -6.60 -5.76 -15.10
N ALA A 101 -5.57 -6.59 -14.98
CA ALA A 101 -5.53 -7.67 -14.01
C ALA A 101 -4.30 -7.50 -13.11
N PHE A 102 -4.55 -7.27 -11.83
CA PHE A 102 -3.53 -7.09 -10.81
C PHE A 102 -3.33 -8.40 -10.07
N THR A 103 -2.13 -8.98 -10.15
CA THR A 103 -1.78 -10.20 -9.41
C THR A 103 -0.80 -9.88 -8.31
N TRP A 104 -1.14 -10.26 -7.08
CA TRP A 104 -0.31 -10.08 -5.90
C TRP A 104 -0.15 -11.38 -5.14
N ASN A 105 1.06 -11.62 -4.64
CA ASN A 105 1.34 -12.70 -3.71
C ASN A 105 1.01 -12.25 -2.28
N ASP A 106 0.55 -13.18 -1.45
CA ASP A 106 0.32 -12.98 -0.01
C ASP A 106 1.67 -12.71 0.68
N ALA A 107 1.72 -11.73 1.58
CA ALA A 107 2.91 -11.37 2.34
C ALA A 107 3.33 -12.47 3.34
N LEU A 108 2.35 -13.14 3.94
CA LEU A 108 2.57 -14.17 4.96
C LEU A 108 2.77 -15.57 4.35
N ARG A 109 2.19 -15.79 3.16
CA ARG A 109 2.26 -17.07 2.42
C ARG A 109 2.62 -16.84 0.96
N PRO A 110 3.90 -16.65 0.61
CA PRO A 110 4.33 -16.24 -0.73
C PRO A 110 3.86 -17.15 -1.88
N GLU A 111 3.50 -18.42 -1.59
CA GLU A 111 2.91 -19.38 -2.52
C GLU A 111 1.46 -19.07 -2.90
N ALA A 112 0.72 -18.35 -2.05
CA ALA A 112 -0.64 -17.91 -2.32
C ALA A 112 -0.64 -16.60 -3.12
N LYS A 113 -1.51 -16.52 -4.13
CA LYS A 113 -1.68 -15.33 -4.96
C LYS A 113 -3.15 -15.03 -5.20
N CYS A 114 -3.46 -13.75 -5.38
CA CYS A 114 -4.78 -13.28 -5.80
C CYS A 114 -4.63 -12.43 -7.07
N THR A 115 -5.52 -12.66 -8.04
CA THR A 115 -5.60 -11.86 -9.26
C THR A 115 -6.98 -11.22 -9.33
N LEU A 116 -7.04 -9.90 -9.37
CA LEU A 116 -8.28 -9.13 -9.45
C LEU A 116 -8.12 -7.93 -10.36
N SER A 117 -9.22 -7.49 -10.96
CA SER A 117 -9.24 -6.40 -11.94
C SER A 117 -9.68 -5.07 -11.37
N GLN A 118 -9.82 -4.98 -10.04
CA GLN A 118 -10.35 -3.79 -9.40
C GLN A 118 -9.20 -2.86 -8.98
N LEU A 119 -9.26 -1.59 -9.38
CA LEU A 119 -8.31 -0.59 -8.90
C LEU A 119 -8.31 -0.44 -7.38
N GLY A 120 -9.46 -0.67 -6.74
CA GLY A 120 -9.58 -0.70 -5.28
C GLY A 120 -8.70 -1.78 -4.63
N PHE A 121 -8.56 -2.95 -5.27
CA PHE A 121 -7.68 -4.01 -4.80
C PHE A 121 -6.20 -3.64 -4.97
N GLU A 122 -5.81 -3.08 -6.14
CA GLU A 122 -4.44 -2.59 -6.34
C GLU A 122 -4.07 -1.54 -5.29
N ARG A 123 -4.98 -0.60 -4.99
CA ARG A 123 -4.80 0.41 -3.95
C ARG A 123 -4.60 -0.20 -2.57
N ALA A 124 -5.41 -1.18 -2.17
CA ALA A 124 -5.28 -1.83 -0.88
C ALA A 124 -3.93 -2.54 -0.72
N CYS A 125 -3.48 -3.26 -1.76
CA CYS A 125 -2.16 -3.90 -1.78
C CYS A 125 -1.01 -2.87 -1.73
N ALA A 126 -1.12 -1.76 -2.45
CA ALA A 126 -0.12 -0.68 -2.42
C ALA A 126 -0.04 -0.01 -1.04
N MET A 127 -1.19 0.25 -0.39
CA MET A 127 -1.25 0.77 0.98
C MET A 127 -0.63 -0.20 1.98
N PHE A 128 -0.86 -1.50 1.83
CA PHE A 128 -0.22 -2.52 2.65
C PHE A 128 1.31 -2.50 2.50
N ASN A 129 1.84 -2.44 1.27
CA ASN A 129 3.29 -2.35 1.06
C ASN A 129 3.90 -1.05 1.61
N LEU A 130 3.18 0.07 1.52
CA LEU A 130 3.61 1.31 2.15
C LEU A 130 3.66 1.17 3.68
N ALA A 131 2.65 0.54 4.29
CA ALA A 131 2.65 0.25 5.73
C ALA A 131 3.81 -0.67 6.11
N ALA A 132 4.09 -1.69 5.31
CA ALA A 132 5.24 -2.59 5.50
C ALA A 132 6.57 -1.83 5.46
N ALA A 133 6.79 -0.98 4.44
CA ALA A 133 8.01 -0.19 4.34
C ALA A 133 8.17 0.82 5.50
N LEU A 134 7.08 1.47 5.91
CA LEU A 134 7.08 2.34 7.10
C LEU A 134 7.41 1.57 8.37
N SER A 135 6.80 0.39 8.57
CA SER A 135 7.09 -0.45 9.74
C SER A 135 8.55 -0.90 9.76
N TYR A 136 9.12 -1.27 8.61
CA TYR A 136 10.55 -1.59 8.50
C TYR A 136 11.41 -0.38 8.85
N ARG A 137 11.10 0.80 8.29
CA ARG A 137 11.84 2.03 8.59
C ARG A 137 11.77 2.41 10.07
N ALA A 138 10.66 2.12 10.74
CA ALA A 138 10.52 2.31 12.19
C ALA A 138 11.49 1.40 12.98
N THR A 139 11.65 0.14 12.57
CA THR A 139 12.52 -0.82 13.29
C THR A 139 14.01 -0.51 13.21
N ILE A 140 14.44 0.24 12.21
CA ILE A 140 15.85 0.60 12.01
C ILE A 140 16.23 1.94 12.67
N GLN A 141 15.26 2.65 13.28
CA GLN A 141 15.54 3.90 13.99
C GLN A 141 16.32 3.63 15.28
N ASN A 142 17.18 4.58 15.66
CA ASN A 142 17.87 4.53 16.94
C ASN A 142 16.93 4.91 18.10
N THR A 143 16.30 3.91 18.71
CA THR A 143 15.36 4.14 19.83
C THR A 143 16.04 4.48 21.16
N ALA A 144 17.38 4.51 21.20
CA ALA A 144 18.14 4.94 22.37
C ALA A 144 18.13 6.47 22.57
N ASP A 145 17.85 7.24 21.51
CA ASP A 145 17.67 8.69 21.59
C ASP A 145 16.20 9.10 21.35
N ALA A 146 15.84 10.27 21.86
CA ALA A 146 14.45 10.74 21.83
C ALA A 146 13.94 11.03 20.41
N ASP A 147 14.84 11.35 19.47
CA ASP A 147 14.47 11.71 18.10
C ASP A 147 14.19 10.46 17.27
N GLY A 148 15.06 9.44 17.37
CA GLY A 148 14.85 8.14 16.74
C GLY A 148 13.63 7.41 17.32
N LEU A 149 13.38 7.52 18.63
CA LEU A 149 12.14 7.01 19.22
C LEU A 149 10.90 7.73 18.64
N ARG A 150 10.93 9.05 18.54
CA ARG A 150 9.82 9.82 17.96
C ARG A 150 9.59 9.48 16.49
N ALA A 151 10.67 9.31 15.72
CA ALA A 151 10.61 8.90 14.32
C ALA A 151 9.98 7.52 14.16
N ALA A 152 10.40 6.53 14.98
CA ALA A 152 9.81 5.20 14.98
C ALA A 152 8.31 5.23 15.29
N CYS A 153 7.90 5.99 16.31
CA CYS A 153 6.48 6.15 16.65
C CYS A 153 5.68 6.77 15.50
N GLN A 154 6.21 7.80 14.83
CA GLN A 154 5.56 8.43 13.67
C GLN A 154 5.40 7.44 12.53
N ASP A 155 6.41 6.65 12.24
CA ASP A 155 6.35 5.64 11.18
C ASP A 155 5.34 4.54 11.46
N PHE A 156 5.27 4.03 12.70
CA PHE A 156 4.23 3.07 13.08
C PHE A 156 2.82 3.68 13.02
N GLN A 157 2.64 4.94 13.43
CA GLN A 157 1.35 5.64 13.29
C GLN A 157 0.96 5.84 11.82
N HIS A 158 1.92 6.20 10.96
CA HIS A 158 1.69 6.31 9.52
C HIS A 158 1.36 4.96 8.90
N ALA A 159 2.03 3.87 9.31
CA ALA A 159 1.73 2.51 8.87
C ALA A 159 0.31 2.10 9.26
N ALA A 160 -0.10 2.38 10.51
CA ALA A 160 -1.47 2.17 10.96
C ALA A 160 -2.49 2.94 10.13
N GLY A 161 -2.20 4.22 9.80
CA GLY A 161 -3.04 5.03 8.93
C GLY A 161 -3.17 4.49 7.50
N CYS A 162 -2.09 3.92 6.95
CA CYS A 162 -2.14 3.26 5.63
C CYS A 162 -3.06 2.03 5.64
N LEU A 163 -3.00 1.23 6.71
CA LEU A 163 -3.86 0.05 6.88
C LEU A 163 -5.33 0.44 7.12
N ASP A 164 -5.58 1.51 7.86
CA ASP A 164 -6.92 2.10 8.03
C ASP A 164 -7.51 2.56 6.69
N ALA A 165 -6.71 3.25 5.87
CA ALA A 165 -7.11 3.63 4.52
C ALA A 165 -7.39 2.41 3.62
N ALA A 166 -6.66 1.31 3.80
CA ALA A 166 -6.91 0.05 3.10
C ALA A 166 -8.25 -0.58 3.54
N VAL A 167 -8.61 -0.55 4.82
CA VAL A 167 -9.94 -0.96 5.32
C VAL A 167 -11.04 -0.12 4.66
N GLY A 168 -10.90 1.21 4.69
CA GLY A 168 -11.85 2.12 4.06
C GLY A 168 -12.00 1.88 2.55
N SER A 169 -10.91 1.50 1.87
CA SER A 169 -10.93 1.14 0.45
C SER A 169 -11.68 -0.16 0.13
N ALA A 170 -11.79 -1.06 1.10
CA ALA A 170 -12.42 -2.36 0.98
C ALA A 170 -13.92 -2.31 1.31
N ALA A 171 -14.33 -1.38 2.16
CA ALA A 171 -15.71 -1.24 2.63
C ALA A 171 -16.73 -1.18 1.47
N GLY A 172 -17.71 -2.09 1.48
CA GLY A 172 -18.79 -2.13 0.49
C GLY A 172 -18.37 -2.57 -0.92
N THR A 173 -17.12 -2.96 -1.13
CA THR A 173 -16.61 -3.35 -2.45
C THR A 173 -16.72 -4.85 -2.71
N ARG A 174 -16.93 -5.23 -3.97
CA ARG A 174 -17.01 -6.65 -4.37
C ARG A 174 -15.70 -7.40 -4.17
N TRP A 175 -14.56 -6.72 -4.40
CA TRP A 175 -13.24 -7.35 -4.29
C TRP A 175 -12.93 -7.79 -2.86
N ALA A 176 -13.39 -7.05 -1.84
CA ALA A 176 -13.18 -7.38 -0.43
C ALA A 176 -13.88 -8.68 0.01
N THR A 177 -14.95 -9.08 -0.69
CA THR A 177 -15.71 -10.31 -0.42
C THR A 177 -15.31 -11.48 -1.33
N TYR A 178 -14.29 -11.29 -2.18
CA TYR A 178 -13.87 -12.31 -3.11
C TYR A 178 -13.33 -13.55 -2.38
N LYS A 179 -13.87 -14.74 -2.69
CA LYS A 179 -13.50 -15.98 -1.99
C LYS A 179 -12.00 -16.33 -2.12
N GLY A 180 -11.40 -16.00 -3.26
CA GLY A 180 -9.97 -16.23 -3.53
C GLY A 180 -9.05 -15.11 -3.03
N LEU A 181 -9.53 -14.21 -2.18
CA LEU A 181 -8.71 -13.15 -1.59
C LEU A 181 -7.69 -13.75 -0.60
N THR A 182 -6.43 -13.37 -0.76
CA THR A 182 -5.33 -13.75 0.15
C THR A 182 -5.61 -13.21 1.55
N LEU A 183 -5.04 -13.85 2.58
CA LEU A 183 -5.45 -13.57 3.96
C LEU A 183 -5.02 -12.18 4.40
N ASP A 184 -3.82 -11.78 4.00
CA ASP A 184 -3.15 -10.52 4.34
C ASP A 184 -3.91 -9.25 3.91
N VAL A 185 -4.76 -9.33 2.90
CA VAL A 185 -5.53 -8.19 2.37
C VAL A 185 -7.02 -8.24 2.68
N ARG A 186 -7.43 -9.17 3.55
CA ARG A 186 -8.81 -9.18 4.08
C ARG A 186 -8.99 -7.99 5.02
N PRO A 187 -10.19 -7.37 5.07
CA PRO A 187 -10.46 -6.25 5.97
C PRO A 187 -10.08 -6.54 7.43
N ALA A 188 -10.42 -7.72 7.95
CA ALA A 188 -10.06 -8.14 9.31
C ALA A 188 -8.54 -8.27 9.52
N ALA A 189 -7.78 -8.64 8.49
CA ALA A 189 -6.32 -8.69 8.58
C ALA A 189 -5.73 -7.28 8.65
N PHE A 190 -6.22 -6.33 7.82
CA PHE A 190 -5.80 -4.93 7.91
C PHE A 190 -6.09 -4.33 9.29
N GLU A 191 -7.24 -4.62 9.89
CA GLU A 191 -7.56 -4.16 11.25
C GLU A 191 -6.59 -4.75 12.29
N GLY A 192 -6.26 -6.05 12.17
CA GLY A 192 -5.28 -6.70 13.04
C GLY A 192 -3.88 -6.08 12.91
N PHE A 193 -3.41 -5.87 11.68
CA PHE A 193 -2.13 -5.22 11.44
C PHE A 193 -2.13 -3.76 11.91
N ARG A 194 -3.23 -3.03 11.74
CA ARG A 194 -3.37 -1.66 12.23
C ARG A 194 -3.25 -1.61 13.75
N ALA A 195 -3.93 -2.51 14.47
CA ALA A 195 -3.82 -2.62 15.91
C ALA A 195 -2.38 -2.98 16.34
N LEU A 196 -1.72 -3.87 15.61
CA LEU A 196 -0.33 -4.22 15.84
C LEU A 196 0.60 -3.01 15.67
N MET A 197 0.45 -2.22 14.60
CA MET A 197 1.27 -1.02 14.39
C MET A 197 1.05 0.02 15.51
N LEU A 198 -0.20 0.25 15.92
CA LEU A 198 -0.50 1.16 17.03
C LEU A 198 0.05 0.69 18.37
N ALA A 199 0.02 -0.62 18.63
CA ALA A 199 0.58 -1.21 19.86
C ALA A 199 2.10 -1.03 19.94
N GLN A 200 2.78 -0.90 18.80
CA GLN A 200 4.22 -0.63 18.69
C GLN A 200 4.55 0.86 18.65
N ALA A 201 3.54 1.73 18.64
CA ALA A 201 3.69 3.18 18.78
C ALA A 201 3.38 3.70 20.21
N PRO A 202 3.69 2.99 21.32
CA PRO A 202 3.39 3.55 22.64
C PRO A 202 4.22 4.83 22.81
N LEU A 203 3.53 5.91 23.17
CA LEU A 203 4.16 7.18 23.55
C LEU A 203 5.28 6.90 24.57
N PRO A 204 6.45 7.54 24.46
CA PRO A 204 7.51 7.39 25.43
C PRO A 204 6.95 7.56 26.85
N ALA A 205 7.03 6.51 27.65
CA ALA A 205 6.77 6.56 29.09
C ALA A 205 7.62 7.65 29.79
N ALA A 206 8.68 8.14 29.13
CA ALA A 206 9.48 9.28 29.55
C ALA A 206 8.74 10.64 29.59
N LEU A 207 7.49 10.74 29.11
CA LEU A 207 6.64 11.93 29.30
C LEU A 207 5.66 11.81 30.48
N PHE A 208 5.50 10.61 31.06
CA PHE A 208 4.88 10.46 32.38
C PHE A 208 5.97 10.50 33.45
N GLY A 209 6.52 11.70 33.64
CA GLY A 209 7.08 12.07 34.93
C GLY A 209 5.96 12.06 35.97
N ALA A 210 5.70 10.89 36.55
CA ALA A 210 5.10 10.78 37.85
C ALA A 210 6.13 10.07 38.73
N GLU A 211 6.91 10.87 39.46
CA GLU A 211 7.64 10.40 40.62
C GLU A 211 6.73 9.52 41.50
N PRO A 212 7.27 8.48 42.15
CA PRO A 212 6.60 7.91 43.31
C PRO A 212 6.68 8.94 44.44
N ALA A 213 5.66 9.80 44.54
CA ALA A 213 5.47 10.59 45.74
C ALA A 213 5.06 9.64 46.88
N LEU A 214 6.03 9.38 47.75
CA LEU A 214 5.85 8.88 49.11
C LEU A 214 4.66 9.58 49.80
N CYS A 215 3.68 8.78 50.24
CA CYS A 215 2.99 8.88 51.54
C CYS A 215 2.41 7.51 51.88
#